data_AF-A0A1Q8IL86-F1
#
_entry.id   AF-A0A1Q8IL86-F1
#
_cell.length_a   1.000
_cell.length_b   1.000
_cell.length_c   1.000
_cell.angle_alpha   90.00
_cell.angle_beta   90.00
_cell.angle_gamma   90.00
#
_symmetry.space_group_name_H-M   'P 1'
#
loop_
_entity.id
_entity.type
_entity.pdbx_description
1 polymer ?
#
loop_
_entity_poly.entity_id
_entity_poly.type
_entity_poly.pdbx_seq_one_letter_code
_entity_poly.pdbx_strand_id
1 'polypeptide(L)'
;MECDRTRAIAILANLLWKDQAYSMECMPQEQAMSVAEAIVRENESTGSRYFSNRDSPSSNTWETFTDATFDSGLIIASDNRYGGVRISVFKAG
;
A
#
# COMPACT_ATOMS: atom_id res chain seq x y z
N MET A 1 3.66 10.33 -2.63
CA MET A 1 3.40 10.73 -4.03
C MET A 1 2.03 10.21 -4.44
N GLU A 2 1.32 10.95 -5.30
CA GLU A 2 0.08 10.44 -5.92
C GLU A 2 0.43 9.36 -6.96
N CYS A 3 -0.38 8.31 -7.06
CA CYS A 3 -0.21 7.24 -8.03
C CYS A 3 -1.53 6.85 -8.68
N ASP A 4 -1.48 6.15 -9.81
CA ASP A 4 -2.67 5.57 -10.41
C ASP A 4 -3.14 4.32 -9.65
N ARG A 5 -4.35 3.86 -9.98
CA ARG A 5 -4.99 2.68 -9.39
C ARG A 5 -4.16 1.40 -9.56
N THR A 6 -3.57 1.20 -10.74
CA THR A 6 -2.77 0.01 -11.04
C THR A 6 -1.54 -0.06 -10.15
N ARG A 7 -0.86 1.08 -9.98
CA ARG A 7 0.30 1.22 -9.11
C ARG A 7 -0.07 1.11 -7.63
N ALA A 8 -1.22 1.64 -7.22
CA ALA A 8 -1.75 1.45 -5.87
C ALA A 8 -1.95 -0.03 -5.53
N ILE A 9 -2.57 -0.80 -6.44
CA ILE A 9 -2.75 -2.25 -6.31
C ILE A 9 -1.40 -2.95 -6.24
N ALA A 10 -0.47 -2.63 -7.13
CA ALA A 10 0.84 -3.26 -7.16
C ALA A 10 1.64 -3.01 -5.86
N ILE A 11 1.57 -1.80 -5.31
CA ILE A 11 2.19 -1.47 -4.02
C ILE A 11 1.54 -2.29 -2.91
N LEU A 12 0.21 -2.28 -2.81
CA LEU A 12 -0.51 -3.02 -1.78
C LEU A 12 -0.27 -4.53 -1.87
N ALA A 13 -0.27 -5.09 -3.08
CA ALA A 13 0.04 -6.49 -3.32
C ALA A 13 1.47 -6.83 -2.87
N ASN A 14 2.44 -5.94 -3.10
CA ASN A 14 3.80 -6.14 -2.62
C ASN A 14 3.88 -6.17 -1.08
N LEU A 15 3.13 -5.30 -0.40
CA LEU A 15 3.05 -5.26 1.07
C LEU A 15 2.40 -6.50 1.67
N LEU A 16 1.42 -7.07 0.97
CA LEU A 16 0.76 -8.31 1.37
C LEU A 16 1.62 -9.54 1.07
N TRP A 17 2.33 -9.54 -0.06
CA TRP A 17 3.15 -10.67 -0.52
C TRP A 17 4.36 -10.89 0.38
N LYS A 18 5.17 -9.87 0.63
CA LYS A 18 6.46 -10.03 1.31
C LYS A 18 6.57 -9.20 2.58
N ASP A 19 7.30 -9.74 3.54
CA ASP A 19 7.82 -8.95 4.65
C ASP A 19 8.79 -7.87 4.16
N GLN A 20 8.70 -6.67 4.76
CA GLN A 20 9.53 -5.55 4.32
C GLN A 20 10.95 -5.64 4.86
N ALA A 21 11.16 -6.24 6.05
CA ALA A 21 12.46 -6.37 6.67
C ALA A 21 13.28 -7.51 6.05
N TYR A 22 12.66 -8.66 5.77
CA TYR A 22 13.36 -9.87 5.33
C TYR A 22 12.95 -10.37 3.94
N SER A 23 12.04 -9.67 3.24
CA SER A 23 11.52 -10.10 1.93
C SER A 23 10.92 -11.52 1.94
N MET A 24 10.52 -12.00 3.13
CA MET A 24 9.95 -13.33 3.31
C MET A 24 8.53 -13.37 2.78
N GLU A 25 8.21 -14.39 2.00
CA GLU A 25 6.85 -14.60 1.53
C GLU A 25 5.89 -14.83 2.70
N CYS A 26 4.83 -14.04 2.76
CA CYS A 26 3.79 -14.14 3.79
C CYS A 26 2.49 -14.74 3.24
N MET A 27 2.26 -14.57 1.94
CA MET A 27 1.23 -15.28 1.19
C MET A 27 1.64 -15.38 -0.27
N PRO A 28 1.09 -16.31 -1.06
CA PRO A 28 1.37 -16.39 -2.49
C PRO A 28 1.08 -15.07 -3.20
N GLN A 29 1.92 -14.72 -4.17
CA GLN A 29 1.81 -13.45 -4.91
C GLN A 29 0.44 -13.25 -5.58
N GLU A 30 -0.15 -14.32 -6.14
CA GLU A 30 -1.48 -14.28 -6.76
C GLU A 30 -2.57 -13.95 -5.73
N GLN A 31 -2.47 -14.52 -4.52
CA GLN A 31 -3.39 -14.23 -3.43
C GLN A 31 -3.23 -12.78 -2.97
N ALA A 32 -2.00 -12.30 -2.83
CA ALA A 32 -1.71 -10.91 -2.47
C ALA A 32 -2.30 -9.92 -3.48
N MET A 33 -2.22 -10.22 -4.78
CA MET A 33 -2.80 -9.41 -5.85
C MET A 33 -4.33 -9.37 -5.75
N SER A 34 -4.96 -10.54 -5.60
CA SER A 34 -6.43 -10.64 -5.49
C SER A 34 -6.96 -9.90 -4.26
N VAL A 35 -6.28 -10.02 -3.11
CA VAL A 35 -6.64 -9.30 -1.89
C VAL A 35 -6.42 -7.79 -2.05
N ALA A 36 -5.32 -7.37 -2.68
CA ALA A 36 -5.08 -5.95 -2.95
C ALA A 36 -6.16 -5.33 -3.84
N GLU A 37 -6.57 -6.03 -4.89
CA GLU A 37 -7.67 -5.60 -5.76
C GLU A 37 -9.00 -5.48 -5.00
N ALA A 38 -9.30 -6.46 -4.14
CA ALA A 38 -10.51 -6.44 -3.32
C ALA A 38 -10.53 -5.23 -2.38
N ILE A 39 -9.43 -4.97 -1.67
CA ILE A 39 -9.30 -3.83 -0.76
C ILE A 39 -9.47 -2.50 -1.52
N VAL A 40 -8.80 -2.34 -2.67
CA VAL A 40 -8.92 -1.12 -3.47
C VAL A 40 -10.35 -0.93 -3.95
N ARG A 41 -10.98 -1.98 -4.49
CA ARG A 41 -12.35 -1.94 -5.00
C ARG A 41 -13.37 -1.59 -3.92
N GLU A 42 -13.19 -2.08 -2.70
CA GLU A 42 -14.12 -1.80 -1.58
C GLU A 42 -14.00 -0.37 -1.04
N ASN A 43 -12.87 0.29 -1.27
CA ASN A 43 -12.57 1.62 -0.71
C ASN A 43 -12.57 2.74 -1.75
N GLU A 44 -12.45 2.42 -3.04
CA GLU A 44 -12.52 3.38 -4.12
C GLU A 44 -13.98 3.82 -4.39
N SER A 45 -14.12 5.05 -4.84
CA SER A 45 -15.34 5.64 -5.36
C SER A 45 -15.03 6.45 -6.61
N THR A 46 -16.06 6.94 -7.30
CA THR A 46 -15.86 7.90 -8.39
C THR A 46 -15.09 9.12 -7.86
N GLY A 47 -13.96 9.43 -8.48
CA GLY A 47 -13.07 10.53 -8.07
C GLY A 47 -11.98 10.16 -7.05
N SER A 48 -11.80 8.88 -6.72
CA SER A 48 -10.75 8.50 -5.78
C SER A 48 -9.34 8.82 -6.26
N ARG A 49 -8.49 9.24 -5.33
CA ARG A 49 -7.06 9.48 -5.53
C ARG A 49 -6.24 8.57 -4.64
N TYR A 50 -5.10 8.11 -5.15
CA TYR A 50 -4.24 7.15 -4.47
C TYR A 50 -2.91 7.79 -4.12
N PHE A 51 -2.44 7.60 -2.90
CA PHE A 51 -1.16 8.13 -2.45
C PHE A 51 -0.35 7.04 -1.78
N SER A 52 0.94 6.95 -2.11
CA SER A 52 1.88 6.07 -1.43
C SER A 52 3.19 6.79 -1.16
N ASN A 53 3.90 6.37 -0.11
CA ASN A 53 5.27 6.77 0.15
C ASN A 53 6.30 5.93 -0.62
N ARG A 54 5.89 4.97 -1.45
CA ARG A 54 6.77 4.20 -2.35
C ARG A 54 6.78 4.74 -3.78
N ASP A 55 7.98 4.94 -4.32
CA ASP A 55 8.21 5.29 -5.72
C ASP A 55 8.20 4.07 -6.66
N SER A 56 8.36 2.86 -6.15
CA SER A 56 8.06 1.65 -6.91
C SER A 56 7.75 0.47 -5.97
N PRO A 57 7.06 -0.58 -6.45
CA PRO A 57 6.85 -1.79 -5.65
C PRO A 57 8.15 -2.52 -5.30
N SER A 58 9.27 -2.18 -5.94
CA SER A 58 10.59 -2.81 -5.74
C SER A 58 11.64 -1.87 -5.14
N SER A 59 11.33 -0.60 -4.86
CA SER A 59 12.30 0.36 -4.34
C SER A 59 12.59 0.08 -2.87
N ASN A 60 13.83 -0.35 -2.59
CA ASN A 60 14.38 -0.55 -1.25
C ASN A 60 15.14 0.67 -0.70
N THR A 61 15.10 1.82 -1.38
CA THR A 61 15.79 3.03 -0.92
C THR A 61 14.96 3.75 0.13
N TRP A 62 15.32 3.58 1.39
CA TRP A 62 14.93 4.49 2.46
C TRP A 62 16.19 5.06 3.12
N GLU A 63 16.36 6.39 3.07
CA GLU A 63 17.22 7.13 4.00
C GLU A 63 16.39 7.47 5.25
N THR A 64 16.68 6.79 6.35
CA THR A 64 15.89 6.81 7.58
C THR A 64 16.07 8.15 8.29
N PHE A 65 15.06 9.02 8.28
CA PHE A 65 15.11 10.29 9.01
C PHE A 65 14.51 10.20 10.44
N THR A 66 13.82 9.11 10.80
CA THR A 66 13.27 8.88 12.14
C THR A 66 13.10 7.39 12.45
N ASP A 67 13.27 6.98 13.71
CA ASP A 67 13.06 5.63 14.31
C ASP A 67 11.61 5.06 14.20
N ALA A 68 10.79 5.52 13.25
CA ALA A 68 9.41 5.07 13.09
C ALA A 68 9.34 3.81 12.21
N THR A 69 8.93 2.69 12.80
CA THR A 69 8.81 1.31 12.27
C THR A 69 7.69 1.12 11.22
N PHE A 70 7.42 2.13 10.38
CA PHE A 70 6.31 2.11 9.44
C PHE A 70 6.83 2.15 7.99
N ASP A 71 7.11 0.97 7.46
CA ASP A 71 7.96 0.85 6.26
C ASP A 71 7.26 1.17 4.92
N SER A 72 5.93 1.19 4.82
CA SER A 72 5.19 1.64 3.62
C SER A 72 3.68 1.74 3.86
N GLY A 73 2.98 2.55 3.06
CA GLY A 73 1.53 2.66 3.14
C GLY A 73 0.86 3.09 1.83
N LEU A 74 -0.44 2.79 1.73
CA LEU A 74 -1.32 3.25 0.66
C LEU A 74 -2.50 4.02 1.27
N ILE A 75 -2.78 5.19 0.74
CA ILE A 75 -3.93 6.02 1.10
C ILE A 75 -4.86 6.08 -0.11
N ILE A 76 -6.14 5.82 0.11
CA ILE A 76 -7.21 5.99 -0.87
C ILE A 76 -8.09 7.14 -0.36
N ALA A 77 -8.05 8.28 -1.06
CA ALA A 77 -8.86 9.44 -0.74
C ALA A 77 -10.07 9.47 -1.67
N SER A 78 -11.27 9.66 -1.11
CA SER A 78 -12.53 9.65 -1.84
C SER A 78 -13.35 10.89 -1.47
N ASP A 79 -13.84 11.63 -2.46
CA ASP A 79 -14.45 12.96 -2.27
C ASP A 79 -15.80 12.91 -1.51
N ASN A 80 -16.39 11.72 -1.31
CA ASN A 80 -17.74 11.61 -0.76
C ASN A 80 -17.82 11.33 0.74
N ARG A 81 -16.71 11.41 1.49
CA ARG A 81 -16.73 11.39 2.97
C ARG A 81 -15.59 12.22 3.52
N TYR A 82 -15.92 13.28 4.26
CA TYR A 82 -15.03 13.91 5.26
C TYR A 82 -14.77 12.92 6.42
N GLY A 83 -14.11 11.82 6.11
CA GLY A 83 -13.81 10.70 6.99
C GLY A 83 -12.79 9.83 6.27
N GLY A 84 -11.55 10.29 6.27
CA GLY A 84 -10.45 9.59 5.61
C GLY A 84 -10.37 8.15 6.10
N VAL A 85 -10.43 7.19 5.18
CA VAL A 85 -10.09 5.81 5.51
C VAL A 85 -8.57 5.72 5.49
N ARG A 86 -7.99 5.70 6.69
CA ARG A 86 -6.58 5.41 6.91
C ARG A 86 -6.41 3.90 6.96
N ILE A 87 -6.08 3.27 5.82
CA ILE A 87 -5.54 1.90 5.85
C ILE A 87 -4.04 2.03 6.10
N SER A 88 -3.63 1.92 7.36
CA SER A 88 -2.23 1.77 7.71
C SER A 88 -1.91 0.28 7.84
N VAL A 89 -1.38 -0.32 6.78
CA VAL A 89 -0.79 -1.65 6.85
C VAL A 89 0.62 -1.46 7.41
N PHE A 90 0.77 -1.74 8.70
CA PHE A 90 2.07 -1.73 9.34
C PHE A 90 2.54 -3.17 9.49
N LYS A 91 3.77 -3.41 9.05
CA LYS A 91 4.44 -4.67 9.27
C LYS A 91 5.68 -4.41 10.10
N ALA A 92 5.65 -4.88 11.34
CA ALA A 92 6.85 -4.94 12.15
C ALA A 92 7.72 -6.08 11.61
N GLY A 93 8.99 -5.79 11.33
CA GLY A 93 10.02 -6.81 11.18
C GLY A 93 10.25 -7.59 12.46
#